data_AF-A0A9E4KTA4-F1
#
_entry.id   AF-A0A9E4KTA4-F1
#
_cell.length_a   1.000
_cell.length_b   1.000
_cell.length_c   1.000
_cell.angle_alpha   90.00
_cell.angle_beta   90.00
_cell.angle_gamma   90.00
#
_symmetry.space_group_name_H-M   'P 1'
#
loop_
_entity.id
_entity.type
_entity.pdbx_description
1 polymer ?
#
loop_
_entity_poly.entity_id
_entity_poly.type
_entity_poly.pdbx_seq_one_letter_code
_entity_poly.pdbx_strand_id
1 'polypeptide(L)' 'MSERLKRLKQWRTGEAARLSIDSALVWPARSLERLSRDPRSVDAEIDAPEVRRWQAREFGAGLKGAAGE' A
#
# COMPACT_ATOMS: atom_id res chain seq x y z
N MET A 1 3.81 -3.24 -17.06
CA MET A 1 3.48 -3.43 -15.63
C MET A 1 4.76 -3.17 -14.85
N SER A 2 4.83 -2.11 -14.04
CA SER A 2 6.07 -1.76 -13.33
C SER A 2 6.39 -2.80 -12.25
N GLU A 3 7.65 -3.22 -12.12
CA GLU A 3 8.10 -4.19 -11.08
C GLU A 3 7.69 -3.76 -9.67
N ARG A 4 7.62 -2.44 -9.43
CA ARG A 4 7.16 -1.83 -8.17
C ARG A 4 5.68 -2.14 -7.87
N LEU A 5 4.80 -2.07 -8.88
CA LEU A 5 3.38 -2.45 -8.73
C LEU A 5 3.23 -3.92 -8.37
N LYS A 6 4.07 -4.77 -8.95
CA LYS A 6 4.08 -6.21 -8.65
C LYS A 6 4.52 -6.48 -7.20
N ARG A 7 5.53 -5.75 -6.69
CA ARG A 7 5.94 -5.81 -5.28
C ARG A 7 4.83 -5.33 -4.34
N LEU A 8 4.22 -4.18 -4.64
CA LEU A 8 3.14 -3.60 -3.85
C LEU A 8 1.90 -4.52 -3.79
N LYS A 9 1.51 -5.12 -4.92
CA LYS A 9 0.42 -6.11 -4.95
C LYS A 9 0.75 -7.36 -4.14
N GLN A 10 1.98 -7.87 -4.23
CA GLN A 10 2.42 -9.03 -3.45
C GLN A 10 2.45 -8.73 -1.94
N TRP A 11 2.99 -7.57 -1.54
CA TRP A 11 2.96 -7.13 -0.14
C TRP A 11 1.52 -7.04 0.38
N ARG A 12 0.63 -6.39 -0.37
CA ARG A 12 -0.79 -6.27 0.01
C ARG A 12 -1.45 -7.63 0.20
N THR A 13 -1.24 -8.57 -0.73
CA THR A 13 -1.80 -9.92 -0.62
C THR A 13 -1.17 -10.70 0.54
N GLY A 14 0.12 -10.53 0.80
CA GLY A 14 0.82 -11.15 1.92
C GLY A 14 0.30 -10.68 3.28
N GLU A 15 0.10 -9.36 3.45
CA GLU A 15 -0.46 -8.79 4.68
C GLU A 15 -1.93 -9.18 4.87
N ALA A 16 -2.72 -9.16 3.80
CA ALA A 16 -4.11 -9.63 3.82
C ALA A 16 -4.21 -11.09 4.29
N ALA A 17 -3.34 -11.96 3.74
CA ALA A 17 -3.29 -13.37 4.11
C ALA A 17 -2.85 -13.58 5.57
N ARG A 18 -1.84 -12.81 6.02
CA ARG A 18 -1.35 -12.86 7.41
C ARG A 18 -2.42 -12.47 8.43
N LEU A 19 -3.22 -11.46 8.11
CA LEU A 19 -4.27 -10.95 8.99
C LEU A 19 -5.62 -11.63 8.76
N SER A 20 -5.74 -12.49 7.75
CA SER A 20 -7.01 -13.09 7.31
C SER A 20 -8.09 -12.05 7.03
N ILE A 21 -7.71 -10.95 6.37
CA ILE A 21 -8.60 -9.86 5.98
C ILE A 21 -8.62 -9.70 4.45
N ASP A 22 -9.60 -8.95 3.96
CA ASP A 22 -9.65 -8.62 2.54
C ASP A 22 -8.50 -7.69 2.13
N SER A 23 -7.93 -7.93 0.96
CA SER A 23 -6.83 -7.10 0.43
C SER A 23 -7.22 -5.62 0.23
N ALA A 24 -8.50 -5.31 0.03
CA ALA A 24 -9.01 -3.94 -0.01
C ALA A 24 -8.97 -3.25 1.36
N LEU A 25 -8.99 -4.02 2.46
CA LEU A 25 -8.83 -3.50 3.83
C LEU A 25 -7.37 -3.23 4.19
N VAL A 26 -6.41 -3.86 3.51
CA VAL A 26 -4.98 -3.56 3.68
C VAL A 26 -4.68 -2.20 3.04
N TRP A 27 -4.81 -2.11 1.71
CA TRP A 27 -4.55 -0.87 0.99
C TRP A 27 -5.34 -0.80 -0.33
N PRO A 28 -5.94 0.35 -0.68
CA PRO A 28 -6.68 0.51 -1.92
C PRO A 28 -5.80 0.31 -3.16
N ALA A 29 -6.33 -0.43 -4.13
CA ALA A 29 -5.61 -0.72 -5.38
C ALA A 29 -5.22 0.55 -6.14
N ARG A 30 -6.07 1.58 -6.12
CA ARG A 30 -5.80 2.88 -6.77
C ARG A 30 -4.56 3.56 -6.20
N SER A 31 -4.42 3.61 -4.87
CA SER A 31 -3.19 4.13 -4.25
C SER A 31 -1.96 3.31 -4.61
N LEU A 32 -2.04 1.98 -4.71
CA LEU A 32 -0.89 1.18 -5.15
C LEU A 32 -0.45 1.49 -6.58
N GLU A 33 -1.41 1.74 -7.48
CA GLU A 33 -1.12 2.15 -8.85
C GLU A 33 -0.48 3.55 -8.92
N ARG A 34 -0.96 4.49 -8.09
CA ARG A 34 -0.36 5.81 -7.95
C ARG A 34 1.07 5.72 -7.40
N LEU A 35 1.29 4.96 -6.33
CA LEU A 35 2.61 4.73 -5.71
C LEU A 35 3.60 4.04 -6.63
N SER A 36 3.09 3.19 -7.52
CA SER A 36 3.93 2.54 -8.53
C SER A 36 4.42 3.52 -9.59
N ARG A 37 3.70 4.63 -9.78
CA ARG A 37 4.07 5.72 -10.70
C ARG A 37 4.91 6.77 -10.00
N ASP A 38 4.54 7.14 -8.78
CA ASP A 38 5.23 8.11 -7.94
C ASP A 38 5.43 7.57 -6.52
N PRO A 39 6.57 6.91 -6.24
CA PRO A 39 6.84 6.32 -4.93
C PRO A 39 7.13 7.37 -3.84
N ARG A 40 7.49 8.60 -4.25
CA ARG A 40 7.76 9.72 -3.33
C ARG A 40 6.49 10.24 -2.67
N SER A 41 5.33 10.01 -3.31
CA SER A 41 4.02 10.37 -2.79
C SER A 41 3.48 9.39 -1.72
N VAL A 42 4.29 8.44 -1.21
CA VAL A 42 3.83 7.50 -0.16
C VAL A 42 3.27 8.20 1.07
N ASP A 43 3.90 9.29 1.50
CA ASP A 43 3.42 10.09 2.63
C ASP A 43 2.07 10.75 2.33
N ALA A 44 1.91 11.30 1.13
CA ALA A 44 0.66 11.89 0.66
C ALA A 44 -0.46 10.85 0.48
N GLU A 45 -0.13 9.63 0.07
CA GLU A 45 -1.09 8.53 -0.05
C GLU A 45 -1.48 7.97 1.33
N ILE A 46 -0.60 8.03 2.32
CA ILE A 46 -0.93 7.68 3.73
C ILE A 46 -1.92 8.70 4.32
N ASP A 47 -1.78 9.99 3.97
CA ASP A 47 -2.71 11.05 4.39
C ASP A 47 -3.97 11.17 3.50
N ALA A 48 -4.04 10.39 2.42
CA ALA A 48 -5.15 10.49 1.48
C ALA A 48 -6.50 10.17 2.17
N PRO A 49 -7.58 10.90 1.84
CA PRO A 49 -8.89 10.72 2.47
C PRO A 49 -9.51 9.34 2.21
N GLU A 50 -9.04 8.63 1.18
CA GLU A 50 -9.44 7.25 0.87
C GLU A 50 -8.77 6.20 1.78
N VAL A 51 -7.67 6.55 2.43
CA VAL A 51 -6.93 5.68 3.36
C VAL A 51 -7.37 5.96 4.78
N ARG A 52 -7.88 4.93 5.46
CA ARG A 52 -8.28 5.10 6.86
C ARG A 52 -7.07 5.27 7.75
N ARG A 53 -7.19 6.10 8.78
CA ARG A 53 -6.12 6.38 9.75
C ARG A 53 -5.51 5.13 10.40
N TRP A 54 -6.31 4.07 10.59
CA TRP A 54 -5.81 2.78 11.07
C TRP A 54 -5.04 2.00 10.01
N GLN A 55 -5.43 2.06 8.73
CA GLN A 55 -4.68 1.43 7.64
C GLN A 55 -3.31 2.09 7.49
N ALA A 56 -3.30 3.43 7.49
CA ALA A 56 -2.09 4.23 7.51
C ALA A 56 -1.15 3.86 8.67
N ARG A 57 -1.71 3.68 9.87
CA ARG A 57 -0.92 3.35 11.07
C ARG A 57 -0.36 1.92 11.05
N GLU A 58 -1.18 0.93 10.67
CA GLU A 58 -0.76 -0.48 10.67
C GLU A 58 0.10 -0.82 9.44
N PHE A 59 -0.28 -0.32 8.27
CA PHE A 59 0.33 -0.72 6.99
C PHE A 59 1.28 0.32 6.40
N GLY A 60 1.27 1.57 6.86
CA GLY A 60 2.08 2.65 6.27
C GLY A 60 3.58 2.34 6.30
N ALA A 61 4.08 1.72 7.38
CA ALA A 61 5.47 1.30 7.48
C ALA A 61 5.82 0.18 6.47
N GLY A 62 4.94 -0.82 6.35
CA GLY A 62 5.10 -1.92 5.38
C GLY A 62 5.02 -1.43 3.94
N LEU A 63 4.11 -0.50 3.67
CA LEU A 63 3.93 0.13 2.37
C LEU A 63 5.17 0.93 1.97
N LYS A 64 5.76 1.70 2.88
CA LYS A 64 6.99 2.47 2.61
C LYS A 64 8.16 1.55 2.26
N GLY A 65 8.32 0.44 2.99
CA GLY A 65 9.32 -0.58 2.66
C GLY A 65 9.06 -1.26 1.31
N ALA A 66 7.80 -1.54 0.98
CA ALA A 66 7.42 -2.17 -0.29
C ALA A 66 7.49 -1.21 -1.50
N ALA A 67 7.21 0.07 -1.28
CA ALA A 67 7.32 1.14 -2.26
C ALA A 67 8.78 1.43 -2.60
N GLY A 68 9.70 1.26 -1.64
CA GLY A 68 11.15 1.38 -1.83
C GLY A 68 11.64 2.82 -1.70
N GLU A 69 12.74 3.00 -0.98
CA GLU A 69 13.58 4.21 -0.94
C GLU A 69 13.93 4.74 -2.34
#